data_AF-A0AA39J2T4-F1
#
_entry.id   AF-A0AA39J2T4-F1
#
_cell.length_a   1.000
_cell.length_b   1.000
_cell.length_c   1.000
_cell.angle_alpha   90.00
_cell.angle_beta   90.00
_cell.angle_gamma   90.00
#
_symmetry.space_group_name_H-M   'P 1'
#
loop_
_entity.id
_entity.type
_entity.pdbx_description
1 polymer ?
#
loop_
_entity_poly.entity_id
_entity_poly.type
_entity_poly.pdbx_seq_one_letter_code
_entity_poly.pdbx_strand_id
1 'polypeptide(L)'
;MESANSPSSDSYMLSARGDPPILGVMPEISTYIFSWVRIANERVRCYDTPWILSQVCQRWRDIALSYPELWSWVLIQEPRTFNFSGRVRQLEVSLLRSQSYSLRIQYNESGDPNAHLWAMLLDHCDHWRTIEIYLSTTDFTRRLPKPQRHTLPLLERFRLSRSFDSHIVTVFELDESILDILATAPRLHDIYVLGFRSPSSLNLPWSQLIKIDLMCGSPQNDISILRKAHNLQRLFLKDHMYNLDLFDPIVHTSLRELSAPQVYALPCFTFSALKVLFTLIAVGSTPSPTPIIHEFIAPLINMLKDTPTVEVLRLDFGHLTLNAFEAFSKSLAYPEADKPISHALLPHLVHLHLDIGFDLPMTHAFTAMVWSRWYVDQERAARLRKIFCVFFTETSSDGVELFTQMAGEGLKLYIPMCGSAVVGNSNDPYDSEV
;
A
#
# COMPACT_ATOMS: atom_id res chain seq x y z
N MET A 1 42.84 58.32 43.57
CA MET A 1 43.03 59.59 42.85
C MET A 1 43.41 59.20 41.44
N GLU A 2 42.65 59.42 40.38
CA GLU A 2 41.56 60.36 40.14
C GLU A 2 40.36 59.68 39.46
N SER A 3 39.20 60.26 39.75
CA SER A 3 37.91 60.05 39.12
C SER A 3 37.85 60.71 37.74
N ALA A 4 37.10 60.10 36.82
CA ALA A 4 36.30 60.87 35.87
C ALA A 4 34.95 60.16 35.67
N ASN A 5 33.90 60.90 36.02
CA ASN A 5 32.49 60.54 36.03
C ASN A 5 31.83 61.07 34.74
N SER A 6 31.09 60.20 34.03
CA SER A 6 29.73 60.44 33.44
C SER A 6 29.52 61.52 32.34
N PRO A 7 28.34 61.60 31.66
CA PRO A 7 27.57 60.57 30.94
C PRO A 7 26.97 61.08 29.59
N SER A 8 26.06 60.29 29.00
CA SER A 8 25.02 60.62 27.99
C SER A 8 25.30 60.33 26.52
N SER A 9 24.68 59.26 26.03
CA SER A 9 23.93 59.25 24.76
C SER A 9 22.90 58.13 24.85
N ASP A 10 21.78 58.56 25.41
CA ASP A 10 20.44 58.05 25.32
C ASP A 10 20.14 56.98 24.25
N SER A 11 19.50 55.91 24.75
CA SER A 11 18.20 55.45 24.26
C SER A 11 18.07 55.25 22.75
N TYR A 12 18.38 54.05 22.23
CA TYR A 12 17.69 53.46 21.07
C TYR A 12 18.02 51.96 20.95
N MET A 13 17.68 51.10 21.92
CA MET A 13 17.71 49.64 21.68
C MET A 13 16.74 48.87 22.60
N LEU A 14 15.50 49.36 22.72
CA LEU A 14 14.42 48.61 23.39
C LEU A 14 13.14 48.69 22.55
N SER A 15 13.08 47.96 21.44
CA SER A 15 11.87 47.23 21.01
C SER A 15 12.10 46.51 19.66
N ALA A 16 12.41 45.22 19.70
CA ALA A 16 12.09 44.28 18.63
C ALA A 16 12.46 42.84 19.05
N ARG A 17 11.88 42.35 20.15
CA ARG A 17 11.61 40.90 20.24
C ARG A 17 10.15 40.73 19.85
N GLY A 18 9.88 40.87 18.55
CA GLY A 18 8.60 40.43 18.00
C GLY A 18 8.49 38.94 18.27
N ASP A 19 7.35 38.51 18.80
CA ASP A 19 7.07 37.09 18.97
C ASP A 19 7.37 36.36 17.64
N PRO A 20 7.97 35.15 17.69
CA PRO A 20 8.25 34.41 16.47
C PRO A 20 6.96 34.31 15.63
N PRO A 21 7.02 34.48 14.29
CA PRO A 21 5.84 34.66 13.44
C PRO A 21 4.75 33.61 13.63
N ILE A 22 5.14 32.39 14.00
CA ILE A 22 4.26 31.25 14.27
C ILE A 22 3.32 31.46 15.47
N LEU A 23 3.67 32.33 16.41
CA LEU A 23 2.83 32.71 17.54
C LEU A 23 1.85 33.83 17.20
N GLY A 24 2.00 34.50 16.04
CA GLY A 24 1.08 35.52 15.53
C GLY A 24 0.04 34.99 14.54
N VAL A 25 0.15 33.73 14.12
CA VAL A 25 -0.81 33.06 13.21
C VAL A 25 -2.18 32.94 13.89
N MET A 26 -3.30 32.99 13.17
CA MET A 26 -4.63 32.82 13.78
C MET A 26 -4.87 31.36 14.26
N PRO A 27 -5.65 31.12 15.33
CA PRO A 27 -5.89 29.79 15.87
C PRO A 27 -6.40 28.78 14.81
N GLU A 28 -7.22 29.25 13.87
CA GLU A 28 -7.80 28.45 12.79
C GLU A 28 -6.72 27.88 11.85
N ILE A 29 -5.71 28.69 11.52
CA ILE A 29 -4.58 28.26 10.68
C ILE A 29 -3.68 27.30 11.47
N SER A 30 -3.49 27.54 12.78
CA SER A 30 -2.76 26.60 13.63
C SER A 30 -3.47 25.25 13.77
N THR A 31 -4.79 25.23 13.93
CA THR A 31 -5.60 24.01 13.91
C THR A 31 -5.53 23.31 12.56
N TYR A 32 -5.57 24.07 11.46
CA TYR A 32 -5.37 23.53 10.13
C TYR A 32 -3.99 22.86 9.99
N ILE A 33 -2.92 23.49 10.44
CA ILE A 33 -1.57 22.89 10.46
C ILE A 33 -1.58 21.58 11.28
N PHE A 34 -2.22 21.56 12.45
CA PHE A 34 -2.31 20.37 13.29
C PHE A 34 -3.08 19.23 12.58
N SER A 35 -4.06 19.54 11.74
CA SER A 35 -4.73 18.54 10.90
C SER A 35 -3.81 17.91 9.85
N TRP A 36 -2.83 18.66 9.33
CA TRP A 36 -1.80 18.14 8.42
C TRP A 36 -0.74 17.31 9.12
N VAL A 37 -0.48 17.60 10.40
CA VAL A 37 0.44 16.80 11.22
C VAL A 37 -0.02 15.34 11.28
N ARG A 38 -1.33 15.05 11.21
CA ARG A 38 -1.85 13.68 11.05
C ARG A 38 -1.25 12.98 9.83
N ILE A 39 -1.30 13.63 8.67
CA ILE A 39 -0.82 13.06 7.40
C ILE A 39 0.69 12.82 7.47
N ALA A 40 1.43 13.76 8.08
CA ALA A 40 2.86 13.59 8.30
C ALA A 40 3.17 12.44 9.29
N ASN A 41 2.42 12.31 10.38
CA ASN A 41 2.59 11.22 11.36
C ASN A 41 2.34 9.84 10.75
N GLU A 42 1.37 9.72 9.83
CA GLU A 42 1.12 8.47 9.07
C GLU A 42 2.33 8.04 8.26
N ARG A 43 3.08 9.00 7.72
CA ARG A 43 4.31 8.73 6.95
C ARG A 43 5.52 8.48 7.85
N VAL A 44 5.70 9.30 8.88
CA VAL A 44 6.90 9.34 9.74
C VAL A 44 6.80 8.40 10.95
N ARG A 45 5.61 7.83 11.23
CA ARG A 45 5.33 6.97 12.39
C ARG A 45 5.72 7.63 13.72
N CYS A 46 5.44 8.93 13.86
CA CYS A 46 5.61 9.66 15.11
C CYS A 46 4.28 9.72 15.86
N TYR A 47 4.16 8.94 16.92
CA TYR A 47 2.90 8.78 17.68
C TYR A 47 2.87 9.64 18.96
N ASP A 48 4.02 10.18 19.36
CA ASP A 48 4.13 11.09 20.50
C ASP A 48 3.68 12.52 20.17
N THR A 49 3.27 12.76 18.93
CA THR A 49 2.96 14.08 18.39
C THR A 49 1.95 14.90 19.19
N PRO A 50 0.79 14.38 19.66
CA PRO A 50 -0.08 15.14 20.56
C PRO A 50 0.66 15.67 21.80
N TRP A 51 1.54 14.84 22.36
CA TRP A 51 2.34 15.19 23.52
C TRP A 51 3.38 16.24 23.18
N ILE A 52 4.14 16.06 22.10
CA ILE A 52 5.16 17.02 21.64
C ILE A 52 4.52 18.38 21.38
N LEU A 53 3.42 18.44 20.62
CA LEU A 53 2.71 19.68 20.31
C LEU A 53 2.23 20.38 21.58
N SER A 54 1.74 19.61 22.56
CA SER A 54 1.30 20.15 23.85
C SER A 54 2.42 20.69 24.75
N GLN A 55 3.69 20.49 24.40
CA GLN A 55 4.85 20.97 25.17
C GLN A 55 5.58 22.16 24.54
N VAL A 56 5.21 22.58 23.32
CA VAL A 56 5.91 23.67 22.61
C VAL A 56 5.68 25.03 23.29
N CYS A 57 4.43 25.45 23.43
CA CYS A 57 4.04 26.68 24.12
C CYS A 57 2.61 26.56 24.66
N GLN A 58 2.18 27.49 25.51
CA GLN A 58 0.82 27.48 26.08
C GLN A 58 -0.26 27.48 24.99
N ARG A 59 -0.10 28.31 23.96
CA ARG A 59 -1.04 28.39 22.86
C ARG A 59 -1.21 27.08 22.08
N TRP A 60 -0.10 26.40 21.78
CA TRP A 60 -0.13 25.10 21.08
C TRP A 60 -0.72 24.01 21.96
N ARG A 61 -0.49 24.08 23.27
CA ARG A 61 -1.16 23.21 24.24
C ARG A 61 -2.67 23.41 24.22
N ASP A 62 -3.15 24.63 24.26
CA ASP A 62 -4.60 24.91 24.23
C ASP A 62 -5.25 24.42 22.93
N ILE A 63 -4.56 24.59 21.79
CA ILE A 63 -5.00 24.06 20.50
C ILE A 63 -4.99 22.52 20.50
N ALA A 64 -3.90 21.89 20.95
CA ALA A 64 -3.80 20.43 21.02
C ALA A 64 -4.89 19.83 21.91
N LEU A 65 -5.18 20.45 23.05
CA LEU A 65 -6.20 19.98 24.00
C LEU A 65 -7.64 20.20 23.49
N SER A 66 -7.87 21.20 22.63
CA SER A 66 -9.18 21.47 22.03
C SER A 66 -9.45 20.69 20.74
N TYR A 67 -8.52 19.84 20.30
CA TYR A 67 -8.64 19.06 19.06
C TYR A 67 -8.66 17.54 19.35
N PRO A 68 -9.84 16.94 19.64
CA PRO A 68 -9.97 15.54 20.05
C PRO A 68 -9.39 14.54 19.05
N GLU A 69 -9.50 14.83 17.74
CA GLU A 69 -8.94 13.99 16.68
C GLU A 69 -7.44 13.74 16.86
N LEU A 70 -6.67 14.71 17.37
CA LEU A 70 -5.23 14.56 17.61
C LEU A 70 -4.90 13.43 18.59
N TRP A 71 -5.82 13.13 19.51
CA TRP A 71 -5.69 12.12 20.56
C TRP A 71 -6.34 10.79 20.19
N SER A 72 -7.04 10.72 19.05
CA SER A 72 -7.78 9.53 18.60
C SER A 72 -6.90 8.43 17.98
N TRP A 73 -5.62 8.73 17.72
CA TRP A 73 -4.67 7.74 17.24
C TRP A 73 -3.88 7.13 18.39
N VAL A 74 -4.18 5.85 18.65
CA VAL A 74 -3.56 5.07 19.71
C VAL A 74 -2.58 4.07 19.11
N LEU A 75 -1.34 4.10 19.60
CA LEU A 75 -0.33 3.09 19.32
C LEU A 75 0.03 2.35 20.61
N ILE A 76 -0.04 1.02 20.56
CA ILE A 76 0.46 0.15 21.61
C ILE A 76 1.52 -0.75 20.99
N GLN A 77 2.77 -0.52 21.38
CA GLN A 77 3.93 -1.31 20.96
C GLN A 77 4.54 -2.04 22.14
N GLU A 78 5.43 -2.99 21.84
CA GLU A 78 6.19 -3.71 22.85
C GLU A 78 6.89 -2.77 23.85
N PRO A 79 7.07 -3.20 25.11
CA PRO A 79 7.82 -2.43 26.08
C PRO A 79 9.28 -2.27 25.65
N ARG A 80 9.67 -1.07 25.20
CA ARG A 80 11.09 -0.69 25.17
C ARG A 80 11.65 -0.47 26.57
N THR A 81 10.77 -0.24 27.55
CA THR A 81 11.09 0.07 28.95
C THR A 81 10.03 -0.51 29.89
N PHE A 82 10.40 -0.83 31.13
CA PHE A 82 9.52 -1.41 32.16
C PHE A 82 8.41 -0.47 32.73
N ASN A 83 8.23 0.75 32.20
CA ASN A 83 7.25 1.71 32.74
C ASN A 83 5.81 1.44 32.25
N PHE A 84 5.21 0.36 32.75
CA PHE A 84 3.84 -0.04 32.40
C PHE A 84 2.78 0.96 32.88
N SER A 85 2.90 1.46 34.12
CA SER A 85 1.94 2.41 34.70
C SER A 85 1.87 3.73 33.94
N GLY A 86 3.01 4.21 33.42
CA GLY A 86 3.05 5.38 32.54
C GLY A 86 2.24 5.17 31.26
N ARG A 87 2.28 3.98 30.66
CA ARG A 87 1.54 3.65 29.43
C ARG A 87 0.03 3.56 29.66
N VAL A 88 -0.39 2.93 30.75
CA VAL A 88 -1.80 2.88 31.15
C VAL A 88 -2.35 4.31 31.26
N ARG A 89 -1.64 5.18 32.00
CA ARG A 89 -2.05 6.58 32.16
C ARG A 89 -2.04 7.37 30.85
N GLN A 90 -1.06 7.13 29.97
CA GLN A 90 -1.02 7.75 28.65
C GLN A 90 -2.21 7.34 27.79
N LEU A 91 -2.58 6.05 27.82
CA LEU A 91 -3.74 5.54 27.11
C LEU A 91 -5.04 6.15 27.65
N GLU A 92 -5.23 6.15 28.97
CA GLU A 92 -6.40 6.78 29.63
C GLU A 92 -6.56 8.25 29.21
N VAL A 93 -5.46 9.01 29.24
CA VAL A 93 -5.48 10.43 28.85
C VAL A 93 -5.80 10.59 27.36
N SER A 94 -5.28 9.71 26.50
CA SER A 94 -5.55 9.76 25.06
C SER A 94 -7.01 9.46 24.76
N LEU A 95 -7.55 8.39 25.37
CA LEU A 95 -8.97 8.02 25.25
C LEU A 95 -9.88 9.13 25.80
N LEU A 96 -9.58 9.68 26.99
CA LEU A 96 -10.33 10.78 27.58
C LEU A 96 -10.35 12.02 26.67
N ARG A 97 -9.20 12.38 26.07
CA ARG A 97 -9.07 13.55 25.20
C ARG A 97 -9.64 13.34 23.80
N SER A 98 -9.70 12.09 23.33
CA SER A 98 -10.37 11.74 22.08
C SER A 98 -11.90 11.92 22.14
N GLN A 99 -12.46 11.95 23.36
CA GLN A 99 -13.90 12.13 23.60
C GLN A 99 -14.71 11.12 22.77
N SER A 100 -15.68 11.59 21.97
CA SER A 100 -16.49 10.76 21.09
C SER A 100 -15.89 10.56 19.69
N TYR A 101 -14.68 11.07 19.44
CA TYR A 101 -14.03 10.93 18.14
C TYR A 101 -13.67 9.47 17.86
N SER A 102 -13.80 9.06 16.61
CA SER A 102 -13.55 7.68 16.23
C SER A 102 -12.07 7.31 16.31
N LEU A 103 -11.75 6.15 16.88
CA LEU A 103 -10.39 5.75 17.18
C LEU A 103 -9.70 5.05 16.02
N ARG A 104 -8.40 5.36 15.84
CA ARG A 104 -7.46 4.60 15.02
C ARG A 104 -6.46 3.91 15.94
N ILE A 105 -6.43 2.59 15.92
CA ILE A 105 -5.65 1.80 16.87
C ILE A 105 -4.66 0.93 16.09
N GLN A 106 -3.41 0.96 16.53
CA GLN A 106 -2.39 -0.01 16.14
C GLN A 106 -1.90 -0.71 17.40
N TYR A 107 -2.06 -2.03 17.46
CA TYR A 107 -1.80 -2.85 18.64
C TYR A 107 -0.83 -3.96 18.28
N ASN A 108 0.38 -3.91 18.85
CA ASN A 108 1.33 -5.02 18.77
C ASN A 108 1.14 -5.93 19.99
N GLU A 109 0.70 -7.15 19.74
CA GLU A 109 0.52 -8.17 20.75
C GLU A 109 1.87 -8.79 21.10
N SER A 110 2.23 -8.76 22.38
CA SER A 110 3.54 -9.23 22.89
C SER A 110 3.39 -10.03 24.17
N GLY A 111 2.34 -10.86 24.23
CA GLY A 111 1.95 -11.62 25.40
C GLY A 111 1.12 -10.82 26.43
N ASP A 112 1.15 -11.30 27.68
CA ASP A 112 0.29 -10.81 28.76
C ASP A 112 0.54 -9.38 29.27
N PRO A 113 1.73 -8.74 29.14
CA PRO A 113 1.94 -7.39 29.68
C PRO A 113 0.91 -6.37 29.21
N ASN A 114 0.42 -6.47 27.97
CA ASN A 114 -0.53 -5.53 27.40
C ASN A 114 -2.01 -5.90 27.64
N ALA A 115 -2.30 -6.97 28.42
CA ALA A 115 -3.67 -7.44 28.66
C ALA A 115 -4.62 -6.36 29.17
N HIS A 116 -4.17 -5.54 30.14
CA HIS A 116 -4.97 -4.46 30.70
C HIS A 116 -5.18 -3.32 29.71
N LEU A 117 -4.18 -3.01 28.87
CA LEU A 117 -4.32 -2.00 27.84
C LEU A 117 -5.33 -2.43 26.78
N TRP A 118 -5.31 -3.72 26.41
CA TRP A 118 -6.31 -4.29 25.50
C TRP A 118 -7.72 -4.25 26.09
N ALA A 119 -7.90 -4.60 27.36
CA ALA A 119 -9.19 -4.52 28.03
C ALA A 119 -9.75 -3.09 27.99
N MET A 120 -8.91 -2.09 28.30
CA MET A 120 -9.30 -0.68 28.20
C MET A 120 -9.68 -0.28 26.78
N LEU A 121 -8.95 -0.73 25.75
CA LEU A 121 -9.33 -0.47 24.36
C LEU A 121 -10.66 -1.13 23.99
N LEU A 122 -10.90 -2.34 24.47
CA LEU A 122 -12.10 -3.12 24.22
C LEU A 122 -13.35 -2.45 24.80
N ASP A 123 -13.22 -1.77 25.95
CA ASP A 123 -14.29 -0.98 26.56
C ASP A 123 -14.76 0.20 25.68
N HIS A 124 -13.94 0.60 24.69
CA HIS A 124 -14.24 1.66 23.72
C HIS A 124 -14.37 1.13 22.28
N CYS A 125 -14.67 -0.16 22.10
CA CYS A 125 -14.74 -0.78 20.77
C CYS A 125 -15.85 -0.24 19.87
N ASP A 126 -16.86 0.39 20.45
CA ASP A 126 -17.93 1.09 19.74
C ASP A 126 -17.42 2.32 18.97
N HIS A 127 -16.33 2.94 19.43
CA HIS A 127 -15.68 4.08 18.78
C HIS A 127 -14.60 3.68 17.77
N TRP A 128 -14.27 2.40 17.60
CA TRP A 128 -13.21 1.97 16.69
C TRP A 128 -13.59 2.24 15.24
N ARG A 129 -12.77 3.03 14.53
CA ARG A 129 -12.87 3.23 13.09
C ARG A 129 -11.86 2.40 12.32
N THR A 130 -10.64 2.30 12.84
CA THR A 130 -9.59 1.48 12.24
C THR A 130 -8.86 0.76 13.35
N ILE A 131 -8.70 -0.55 13.22
CA ILE A 131 -7.87 -1.34 14.12
C ILE A 131 -6.91 -2.21 13.34
N GLU A 132 -5.64 -2.17 13.73
CA GLU A 132 -4.58 -3.00 13.20
C GLU A 132 -3.91 -3.75 14.36
N ILE A 133 -3.97 -5.07 14.31
CA ILE A 133 -3.47 -5.96 15.35
C ILE A 133 -2.35 -6.80 14.75
N TYR A 134 -1.17 -6.76 15.36
CA TYR A 134 -0.08 -7.67 15.04
C TYR A 134 -0.04 -8.76 16.10
N LEU A 135 -0.36 -9.99 15.72
CA LEU A 135 -0.38 -11.17 16.58
C LEU A 135 1.00 -11.79 16.69
N SER A 136 1.45 -12.04 17.91
CA SER A 136 2.59 -12.92 18.21
C SER A 136 2.13 -14.33 18.57
N THR A 137 0.94 -14.47 19.17
CA THR A 137 0.35 -15.75 19.60
C THR A 137 -1.12 -15.91 19.17
N THR A 138 -1.58 -17.14 18.99
CA THR A 138 -2.99 -17.43 18.69
C THR A 138 -3.90 -17.28 19.89
N ASP A 139 -3.40 -17.45 21.11
CA ASP A 139 -4.20 -17.37 22.34
C ASP A 139 -4.84 -15.99 22.53
N PHE A 140 -4.20 -14.93 22.04
CA PHE A 140 -4.75 -13.59 22.07
C PHE A 140 -6.10 -13.47 21.35
N THR A 141 -6.36 -14.31 20.34
CA THR A 141 -7.63 -14.27 19.59
C THR A 141 -8.86 -14.55 20.46
N ARG A 142 -8.68 -15.19 21.62
CA ARG A 142 -9.75 -15.38 22.61
C ARG A 142 -10.19 -14.07 23.26
N ARG A 143 -9.32 -13.03 23.24
CA ARG A 143 -9.57 -11.69 23.79
C ARG A 143 -10.18 -10.73 22.77
N LEU A 144 -10.29 -11.12 21.50
CA LEU A 144 -10.95 -10.29 20.49
C LEU A 144 -12.42 -10.07 20.83
N PRO A 145 -13.01 -8.93 20.39
CA PRO A 145 -14.40 -8.63 20.71
C PRO A 145 -15.33 -9.74 20.18
N LYS A 146 -16.36 -10.05 20.96
CA LYS A 146 -17.34 -11.11 20.66
C LYS A 146 -18.71 -10.51 20.35
N PRO A 147 -19.43 -11.01 19.32
CA PRO A 147 -20.71 -10.44 18.87
C PRO A 147 -21.81 -10.47 19.93
N GLN A 148 -21.73 -11.36 20.93
CA GLN A 148 -22.69 -11.42 22.02
C GLN A 148 -22.50 -10.31 23.07
N ARG A 149 -21.37 -9.60 23.04
CA ARG A 149 -20.97 -8.63 24.08
C ARG A 149 -20.60 -7.26 23.54
N HIS A 150 -20.21 -7.18 22.27
CA HIS A 150 -19.65 -5.97 21.68
C HIS A 150 -20.29 -5.70 20.32
N THR A 151 -20.22 -4.44 19.89
CA THR A 151 -20.66 -3.98 18.57
C THR A 151 -19.59 -3.07 17.99
N LEU A 152 -19.42 -3.09 16.67
CA LEU A 152 -18.39 -2.30 15.97
C LEU A 152 -19.03 -1.30 14.97
N PRO A 153 -19.90 -0.37 15.43
CA PRO A 153 -20.76 0.44 14.56
C PRO A 153 -20.00 1.43 13.67
N LEU A 154 -18.82 1.89 14.10
CA LEU A 154 -17.99 2.85 13.36
C LEU A 154 -16.85 2.19 12.58
N LEU A 155 -16.68 0.87 12.67
CA LEU A 155 -15.51 0.21 12.12
C LEU A 155 -15.53 0.23 10.61
N GLU A 156 -14.52 0.86 10.03
CA GLU A 156 -14.30 1.00 8.59
C GLU A 156 -13.21 0.05 8.08
N ARG A 157 -12.16 -0.16 8.90
CA ARG A 157 -10.99 -0.95 8.51
C ARG A 157 -10.54 -1.89 9.62
N PHE A 158 -10.33 -3.16 9.26
CA PHE A 158 -9.84 -4.18 10.19
C PHE A 158 -8.60 -4.87 9.60
N ARG A 159 -7.50 -4.86 10.35
CA ARG A 159 -6.26 -5.55 9.97
C ARG A 159 -5.81 -6.50 11.06
N LEU A 160 -5.61 -7.75 10.71
CA LEU A 160 -5.02 -8.78 11.56
C LEU A 160 -3.81 -9.37 10.86
N SER A 161 -2.64 -9.04 11.37
CA SER A 161 -1.34 -9.38 10.81
C SER A 161 -0.51 -10.18 11.81
N ARG A 162 0.61 -10.73 11.37
CA ARG A 162 1.60 -11.36 12.24
C ARG A 162 2.61 -10.31 12.71
N SER A 163 3.06 -10.40 13.96
CA SER A 163 4.20 -9.62 14.44
C SER A 163 5.48 -10.08 13.76
N PHE A 164 6.28 -9.11 13.28
CA PHE A 164 7.55 -9.39 12.58
C PHE A 164 8.65 -9.92 13.52
N ASP A 165 8.47 -9.80 14.84
CA ASP A 165 9.50 -10.17 15.84
C ASP A 165 9.39 -11.64 16.30
N SER A 166 8.39 -12.39 15.83
CA SER A 166 8.25 -13.80 16.20
C SER A 166 9.29 -14.64 15.44
N HIS A 167 10.37 -15.05 16.11
CA HIS A 167 11.35 -16.03 15.61
C HIS A 167 10.76 -17.43 15.31
N ILE A 168 9.45 -17.62 15.48
CA ILE A 168 8.76 -18.88 15.27
C ILE A 168 8.02 -18.82 13.92
N VAL A 169 8.58 -19.51 12.93
CA VAL A 169 7.95 -19.74 11.61
C VAL A 169 6.89 -20.84 11.73
N THR A 170 5.92 -20.70 12.62
CA THR A 170 4.77 -21.62 12.67
C THR A 170 3.63 -20.99 11.90
N VAL A 171 3.12 -21.70 10.90
CA VAL A 171 1.84 -21.37 10.26
C VAL A 171 0.78 -21.64 11.32
N PHE A 172 0.24 -20.58 11.93
CA PHE A 172 -0.87 -20.73 12.87
C PHE A 172 -2.17 -20.61 12.10
N GLU A 173 -3.00 -21.64 12.20
CA GLU A 173 -4.36 -21.65 11.68
C GLU A 173 -5.30 -21.02 12.71
N LEU A 174 -6.09 -20.04 12.28
CA LEU A 174 -7.11 -19.35 13.05
C LEU A 174 -8.48 -19.94 12.72
N ASP A 175 -9.30 -20.08 13.76
CA ASP A 175 -10.72 -20.44 13.64
C ASP A 175 -11.51 -19.28 13.03
N GLU A 176 -12.27 -19.56 11.97
CA GLU A 176 -13.08 -18.57 11.24
C GLU A 176 -14.06 -17.80 12.13
N SER A 177 -14.60 -18.42 13.19
CA SER A 177 -15.57 -17.81 14.11
C SER A 177 -15.00 -16.64 14.93
N ILE A 178 -13.66 -16.53 15.01
CA ILE A 178 -12.99 -15.44 15.71
C ILE A 178 -13.42 -14.06 15.16
N LEU A 179 -13.74 -13.99 13.86
CA LEU A 179 -14.10 -12.76 13.17
C LEU A 179 -15.62 -12.54 13.03
N ASP A 180 -16.46 -13.36 13.65
CA ASP A 180 -17.93 -13.22 13.58
C ASP A 180 -18.42 -11.85 14.07
N ILE A 181 -17.66 -11.19 14.95
CA ILE A 181 -17.95 -9.83 15.37
C ILE A 181 -18.01 -8.84 14.20
N LEU A 182 -17.24 -9.07 13.13
CA LEU A 182 -17.20 -8.16 11.98
C LEU A 182 -18.53 -8.11 11.22
N ALA A 183 -19.41 -9.11 11.37
CA ALA A 183 -20.78 -9.04 10.87
C ALA A 183 -21.58 -7.89 11.50
N THR A 184 -21.19 -7.41 12.70
CA THR A 184 -21.82 -6.27 13.39
C THR A 184 -21.30 -4.91 12.93
N ALA A 185 -20.39 -4.86 11.95
CA ALA A 185 -19.74 -3.63 11.47
C ALA A 185 -20.35 -3.13 10.13
N PRO A 186 -21.37 -2.26 10.15
CA PRO A 186 -22.08 -1.82 8.95
C PRO A 186 -21.28 -0.85 8.07
N ARG A 187 -20.12 -0.37 8.52
CA ARG A 187 -19.25 0.56 7.77
C ARG A 187 -17.97 -0.10 7.25
N LEU A 188 -17.77 -1.39 7.55
CA LEU A 188 -16.56 -2.11 7.24
C LEU A 188 -16.42 -2.26 5.72
N HIS A 189 -15.34 -1.75 5.17
CA HIS A 189 -15.07 -1.79 3.73
C HIS A 189 -13.63 -2.17 3.37
N ASP A 190 -12.71 -2.22 4.34
CA ASP A 190 -11.30 -2.59 4.16
C ASP A 190 -10.94 -3.68 5.18
N ILE A 191 -10.58 -4.86 4.68
CA ILE A 191 -10.17 -5.98 5.53
C ILE A 191 -8.84 -6.55 5.05
N TYR A 192 -7.92 -6.73 6.00
CA TYR A 192 -6.68 -7.47 5.82
C TYR A 192 -6.61 -8.54 6.92
N VAL A 193 -6.60 -9.82 6.56
CA VAL A 193 -6.45 -10.88 7.56
C VAL A 193 -5.60 -12.04 7.04
N LEU A 194 -4.89 -12.69 7.96
CA LEU A 194 -4.05 -13.86 7.66
C LEU A 194 -4.32 -15.01 8.62
N GLY A 195 -3.99 -16.22 8.17
CA GLY A 195 -4.02 -17.43 9.00
C GLY A 195 -5.32 -18.25 8.97
N PHE A 196 -6.27 -17.98 8.08
CA PHE A 196 -7.51 -18.77 7.99
C PHE A 196 -7.41 -19.91 6.97
N ARG A 197 -8.04 -21.05 7.25
CA ARG A 197 -8.07 -22.17 6.29
C ARG A 197 -9.06 -21.90 5.16
N SER A 198 -10.24 -21.41 5.52
CA SER A 198 -11.34 -21.15 4.58
C SER A 198 -11.84 -19.72 4.69
N PRO A 199 -11.11 -18.72 4.16
CA PRO A 199 -11.50 -17.32 4.29
C PRO A 199 -12.86 -17.00 3.66
N SER A 200 -13.33 -17.80 2.69
CA SER A 200 -14.65 -17.60 2.10
C SER A 200 -15.81 -17.95 3.05
N SER A 201 -15.57 -18.72 4.12
CA SER A 201 -16.60 -19.04 5.14
C SER A 201 -16.66 -18.02 6.28
N LEU A 202 -15.82 -16.99 6.27
CA LEU A 202 -15.90 -15.90 7.25
C LEU A 202 -17.27 -15.20 7.17
N ASN A 203 -17.83 -14.91 8.35
CA ASN A 203 -19.08 -14.18 8.49
C ASN A 203 -18.83 -12.67 8.37
N LEU A 204 -18.57 -12.21 7.14
CA LEU A 204 -18.31 -10.82 6.82
C LEU A 204 -19.49 -10.18 6.08
N PRO A 205 -19.66 -8.85 6.18
CA PRO A 205 -20.62 -8.11 5.37
C PRO A 205 -20.05 -7.92 3.94
N TRP A 206 -19.97 -9.01 3.16
CA TRP A 206 -19.25 -9.06 1.88
C TRP A 206 -19.67 -8.00 0.86
N SER A 207 -20.96 -7.64 0.82
CA SER A 207 -21.51 -6.69 -0.15
C SER A 207 -20.97 -5.27 -0.02
N GLN A 208 -20.54 -4.84 1.16
CA GLN A 208 -20.01 -3.49 1.41
C GLN A 208 -18.47 -3.44 1.35
N LEU A 209 -17.80 -4.58 1.19
CA LEU A 209 -16.33 -4.63 1.12
C LEU A 209 -15.81 -4.07 -0.20
N ILE A 210 -14.85 -3.14 -0.09
CA ILE A 210 -14.20 -2.45 -1.21
C ILE A 210 -12.75 -2.93 -1.38
N LYS A 211 -12.08 -3.30 -0.28
CA LYS A 211 -10.71 -3.81 -0.29
C LYS A 211 -10.63 -5.07 0.57
N ILE A 212 -10.12 -6.12 -0.04
CA ILE A 212 -9.96 -7.41 0.61
C ILE A 212 -8.55 -7.92 0.35
N ASP A 213 -7.86 -8.26 1.43
CA ASP A 213 -6.56 -8.91 1.41
C ASP A 213 -6.59 -10.07 2.41
N LEU A 214 -6.87 -11.26 1.90
CA LEU A 214 -6.93 -12.49 2.69
C LEU A 214 -5.69 -13.30 2.30
N MET A 215 -4.63 -13.23 3.10
CA MET A 215 -3.34 -13.88 2.81
C MET A 215 -3.37 -15.40 3.06
N CYS A 216 -4.48 -16.05 2.73
CA CYS A 216 -4.80 -17.44 3.07
C CYS A 216 -5.94 -17.97 2.19
N GLY A 217 -6.21 -19.28 2.25
CA GLY A 217 -7.28 -19.92 1.48
C GLY A 217 -6.82 -20.85 0.36
N SER A 218 -7.69 -21.02 -0.63
CA SER A 218 -7.51 -21.87 -1.80
C SER A 218 -8.14 -21.19 -3.01
N PRO A 219 -7.86 -21.62 -4.25
CA PRO A 219 -8.49 -21.07 -5.46
C PRO A 219 -10.03 -20.99 -5.39
N GLN A 220 -10.67 -21.99 -4.79
CA GLN A 220 -12.12 -22.01 -4.62
C GLN A 220 -12.61 -20.94 -3.64
N ASN A 221 -11.80 -20.59 -2.64
CA ASN A 221 -12.10 -19.49 -1.73
C ASN A 221 -12.06 -18.16 -2.48
N ASP A 222 -11.03 -17.91 -3.28
CA ASP A 222 -10.87 -16.67 -4.05
C ASP A 222 -12.07 -16.40 -4.97
N ILE A 223 -12.50 -17.44 -5.67
CA ILE A 223 -13.69 -17.44 -6.52
C ILE A 223 -14.95 -17.14 -5.72
N SER A 224 -15.10 -17.80 -4.56
CA SER A 224 -16.26 -17.62 -3.70
C SER A 224 -16.31 -16.19 -3.14
N ILE A 225 -15.16 -15.60 -2.83
CA ILE A 225 -15.03 -14.21 -2.36
C ILE A 225 -15.42 -13.25 -3.48
N LEU A 226 -14.90 -13.43 -4.68
CA LEU A 226 -15.24 -12.62 -5.85
C LEU A 226 -16.75 -12.66 -6.17
N ARG A 227 -17.40 -13.81 -5.96
CA ARG A 227 -18.85 -13.94 -6.12
C ARG A 227 -19.65 -13.23 -5.02
N LYS A 228 -19.14 -13.17 -3.79
CA LYS A 228 -19.82 -12.53 -2.64
C LYS A 228 -19.62 -11.01 -2.62
N ALA A 229 -18.44 -10.53 -2.98
CA ALA A 229 -18.02 -9.13 -2.82
C ALA A 229 -18.11 -8.33 -4.13
N HIS A 230 -19.31 -8.10 -4.64
CA HIS A 230 -19.54 -7.44 -5.95
C HIS A 230 -19.05 -5.97 -6.05
N ASN A 231 -18.84 -5.30 -4.91
CA ASN A 231 -18.33 -3.92 -4.86
C ASN A 231 -16.80 -3.84 -4.69
N LEU A 232 -16.11 -4.97 -4.78
CA LEU A 232 -14.68 -5.05 -4.57
C LEU A 232 -13.92 -4.22 -5.63
N GLN A 233 -13.07 -3.32 -5.17
CA GLN A 233 -12.22 -2.50 -6.02
C GLN A 233 -10.76 -2.95 -5.97
N ARG A 234 -10.32 -3.54 -4.85
CA ARG A 234 -8.98 -4.09 -4.71
C ARG A 234 -8.99 -5.50 -4.16
N LEU A 235 -8.25 -6.38 -4.83
CA LEU A 235 -8.06 -7.76 -4.40
C LEU A 235 -6.60 -8.15 -4.46
N PHE A 236 -6.12 -8.76 -3.37
CA PHE A 236 -4.86 -9.50 -3.34
C PHE A 236 -5.18 -11.00 -3.31
N LEU A 237 -4.73 -11.74 -4.32
CA LEU A 237 -4.79 -13.19 -4.40
C LEU A 237 -3.46 -13.77 -3.92
N LYS A 238 -3.47 -14.94 -3.30
CA LYS A 238 -2.25 -15.66 -2.91
C LYS A 238 -1.79 -16.61 -4.02
N ASP A 239 -0.51 -17.01 -3.92
CA ASP A 239 0.13 -17.98 -4.78
C ASP A 239 -0.43 -19.37 -4.47
N HIS A 240 -1.45 -19.74 -5.22
CA HIS A 240 -2.07 -21.06 -5.21
C HIS A 240 -1.85 -21.72 -6.56
N MET A 241 -1.65 -23.04 -6.60
CA MET A 241 -1.78 -23.77 -7.86
C MET A 241 -3.27 -23.89 -8.21
N TYR A 242 -3.71 -23.15 -9.22
CA TYR A 242 -5.09 -23.20 -9.72
C TYR A 242 -5.23 -24.40 -10.66
N ASN A 243 -5.60 -25.56 -10.13
CA ASN A 243 -5.96 -26.73 -10.94
C ASN A 243 -7.48 -26.74 -11.15
N LEU A 244 -7.97 -25.79 -11.96
CA LEU A 244 -9.38 -25.47 -12.03
C LEU A 244 -9.97 -25.72 -13.44
N ASP A 245 -10.80 -26.75 -13.54
CA ASP A 245 -11.84 -26.88 -14.57
C ASP A 245 -13.00 -25.94 -14.22
N LEU A 246 -12.83 -24.63 -14.43
CA LEU A 246 -13.94 -23.69 -14.23
C LEU A 246 -14.87 -23.71 -15.43
N PHE A 247 -16.11 -24.12 -15.17
CA PHE A 247 -17.16 -24.20 -16.17
C PHE A 247 -17.74 -22.82 -16.55
N ASP A 248 -17.58 -21.79 -15.71
CA ASP A 248 -18.12 -20.46 -15.92
C ASP A 248 -17.08 -19.34 -15.65
N PRO A 249 -16.86 -18.40 -16.58
CA PRO A 249 -16.01 -17.24 -16.36
C PRO A 249 -16.62 -16.30 -15.31
N ILE A 250 -15.81 -15.85 -14.36
CA ILE A 250 -16.27 -14.95 -13.29
C ILE A 250 -16.07 -13.51 -13.73
N VAL A 251 -17.17 -12.81 -13.97
CA VAL A 251 -17.14 -11.39 -14.34
C VAL A 251 -17.20 -10.53 -13.10
N HIS A 252 -16.22 -9.64 -12.92
CA HIS A 252 -16.21 -8.67 -11.84
C HIS A 252 -16.03 -7.25 -12.38
N THR A 253 -17.09 -6.46 -12.34
CA THR A 253 -17.16 -5.16 -13.03
C THR A 253 -16.61 -3.99 -12.23
N SER A 254 -16.45 -4.15 -10.91
CA SER A 254 -16.00 -3.07 -10.02
C SER A 254 -14.50 -3.10 -9.69
N LEU A 255 -13.81 -4.18 -10.06
CA LEU A 255 -12.43 -4.41 -9.64
C LEU A 255 -11.49 -3.50 -10.42
N ARG A 256 -10.71 -2.70 -9.70
CA ARG A 256 -9.77 -1.70 -10.26
C ARG A 256 -8.32 -2.11 -10.07
N GLU A 257 -8.00 -2.75 -8.96
CA GLU A 257 -6.65 -3.18 -8.63
C GLU A 257 -6.65 -4.68 -8.32
N LEU A 258 -5.82 -5.43 -9.03
CA LEU A 258 -5.62 -6.85 -8.81
C LEU A 258 -4.15 -7.14 -8.60
N SER A 259 -3.85 -7.83 -7.51
CA SER A 259 -2.54 -8.40 -7.23
C SER A 259 -2.67 -9.92 -7.25
N ALA A 260 -2.14 -10.57 -8.28
CA ALA A 260 -2.30 -12.01 -8.52
C ALA A 260 -0.94 -12.69 -8.79
N PRO A 261 -0.44 -13.52 -7.88
CA PRO A 261 0.93 -14.05 -7.95
C PRO A 261 1.14 -15.18 -8.96
N GLN A 262 0.09 -15.66 -9.66
CA GLN A 262 0.25 -16.52 -10.84
C GLN A 262 -0.74 -16.14 -11.93
N VAL A 263 -0.26 -16.13 -13.18
CA VAL A 263 -1.03 -15.76 -14.38
C VAL A 263 -2.11 -16.79 -14.73
N TYR A 264 -1.94 -18.06 -14.36
CA TYR A 264 -2.85 -19.15 -14.75
C TYR A 264 -4.27 -19.03 -14.20
N ALA A 265 -4.44 -18.32 -13.08
CA ALA A 265 -5.75 -18.05 -12.50
C ALA A 265 -6.55 -17.03 -13.33
N LEU A 266 -5.86 -16.08 -13.96
CA LEU A 266 -6.44 -14.87 -14.53
C LEU A 266 -7.39 -15.10 -15.71
N PRO A 267 -7.19 -16.08 -16.63
CA PRO A 267 -8.15 -16.40 -17.69
C PRO A 267 -9.53 -16.80 -17.18
N CYS A 268 -9.64 -17.21 -15.92
CA CYS A 268 -10.91 -17.58 -15.30
C CYS A 268 -11.78 -16.37 -14.93
N PHE A 269 -11.25 -15.16 -15.08
CA PHE A 269 -11.87 -13.94 -14.62
C PHE A 269 -11.95 -12.91 -15.74
N THR A 270 -13.02 -12.13 -15.76
CA THR A 270 -13.17 -10.96 -16.62
C THR A 270 -13.29 -9.71 -15.77
N PHE A 271 -12.31 -8.81 -15.88
CA PHE A 271 -12.24 -7.59 -15.07
C PHE A 271 -12.40 -6.34 -15.95
N SER A 272 -13.64 -5.92 -16.18
CA SER A 272 -13.95 -4.85 -17.15
C SER A 272 -13.51 -3.45 -16.72
N ALA A 273 -13.24 -3.24 -15.42
CA ALA A 273 -12.80 -1.95 -14.88
C ALA A 273 -11.35 -1.96 -14.38
N LEU A 274 -10.57 -3.00 -14.70
CA LEU A 274 -9.24 -3.18 -14.16
C LEU A 274 -8.31 -2.07 -14.65
N LYS A 275 -7.66 -1.38 -13.70
CA LYS A 275 -6.72 -0.29 -13.94
C LYS A 275 -5.29 -0.65 -13.55
N VAL A 276 -5.13 -1.44 -12.48
CA VAL A 276 -3.83 -1.85 -11.96
C VAL A 276 -3.79 -3.36 -11.90
N LEU A 277 -2.78 -3.93 -12.55
CA LEU A 277 -2.48 -5.35 -12.48
C LEU A 277 -1.05 -5.56 -11.98
N PHE A 278 -0.92 -6.23 -10.85
CA PHE A 278 0.33 -6.81 -10.37
C PHE A 278 0.26 -8.32 -10.54
N THR A 279 1.26 -8.91 -11.19
CA THR A 279 1.38 -10.36 -11.23
C THR A 279 2.82 -10.82 -11.13
N LEU A 280 2.99 -11.92 -10.40
CA LEU A 280 4.24 -12.66 -10.31
C LEU A 280 4.14 -13.88 -11.24
N ILE A 281 5.24 -14.22 -11.87
CA ILE A 281 5.37 -15.34 -12.79
C ILE A 281 6.48 -16.19 -12.19
N ALA A 282 6.10 -17.04 -11.24
CA ALA A 282 7.03 -17.99 -10.65
C ALA A 282 7.40 -19.03 -11.71
N VAL A 283 8.65 -19.04 -12.15
CA VAL A 283 9.21 -20.18 -12.86
C VAL A 283 9.34 -21.30 -11.83
N GLY A 284 8.51 -22.34 -11.96
CA GLY A 284 8.60 -23.51 -11.08
C GLY A 284 10.05 -24.01 -11.04
N SER A 285 10.52 -24.41 -9.85
CA SER A 285 11.90 -24.84 -9.57
C SER A 285 12.38 -26.07 -10.36
N THR A 286 11.58 -26.55 -11.31
CA THR A 286 11.90 -27.65 -12.21
C THR A 286 12.06 -27.11 -13.63
N PRO A 287 13.24 -27.22 -14.25
CA PRO A 287 13.43 -26.83 -15.64
C PRO A 287 12.55 -27.70 -16.53
N SER A 288 11.39 -27.15 -16.93
CA SER A 288 10.56 -27.76 -17.96
C SER A 288 11.33 -27.73 -19.29
N PRO A 289 11.34 -28.84 -20.07
CA PRO A 289 12.00 -28.89 -21.38
C PRO A 289 11.25 -28.11 -22.47
N THR A 290 10.06 -27.56 -22.20
CA THR A 290 9.35 -26.69 -23.13
C THR A 290 9.91 -25.26 -23.10
N PRO A 291 10.08 -24.61 -24.27
CA PRO A 291 10.52 -23.23 -24.31
C PRO A 291 9.51 -22.32 -23.60
N ILE A 292 9.98 -21.62 -22.57
CA ILE A 292 9.27 -20.67 -21.67
C ILE A 292 8.33 -19.69 -22.42
N ILE A 293 8.62 -19.41 -23.69
CA ILE A 293 7.82 -18.55 -24.58
C ILE A 293 6.37 -19.04 -24.74
N HIS A 294 6.16 -20.35 -24.93
CA HIS A 294 4.83 -20.88 -25.21
C HIS A 294 4.00 -21.13 -23.95
N GLU A 295 4.65 -21.40 -22.83
CA GLU A 295 3.98 -21.83 -21.60
C GLU A 295 3.45 -20.64 -20.77
N PHE A 296 4.05 -19.45 -20.89
CA PHE A 296 3.72 -18.29 -20.04
C PHE A 296 3.37 -17.00 -20.79
N ILE A 297 4.13 -16.64 -21.84
CA ILE A 297 3.96 -15.35 -22.52
C ILE A 297 2.66 -15.31 -23.34
N ALA A 298 2.31 -16.39 -24.04
CA ALA A 298 1.09 -16.42 -24.85
C ALA A 298 -0.20 -16.33 -23.99
N PRO A 299 -0.36 -17.09 -22.89
CA PRO A 299 -1.47 -16.91 -21.96
C PRO A 299 -1.55 -15.49 -21.37
N LEU A 300 -0.41 -14.93 -20.96
CA LEU A 300 -0.34 -13.55 -20.44
C LEU A 300 -0.82 -12.53 -21.47
N ILE A 301 -0.35 -12.61 -22.72
CA ILE A 301 -0.76 -11.69 -23.80
C ILE A 301 -2.26 -11.82 -24.06
N ASN A 302 -2.81 -13.03 -24.10
CA ASN A 302 -4.25 -13.21 -24.32
C ASN A 302 -5.06 -12.59 -23.18
N MET A 303 -4.66 -12.81 -21.94
CA MET A 303 -5.29 -12.18 -20.78
C MET A 303 -5.21 -10.64 -20.81
N LEU A 304 -4.08 -10.07 -21.26
CA LEU A 304 -3.92 -8.63 -21.40
C LEU A 304 -4.80 -8.04 -22.53
N LYS A 305 -5.17 -8.83 -23.54
CA LYS A 305 -6.15 -8.40 -24.57
C LYS A 305 -7.55 -8.24 -23.97
N ASP A 306 -7.90 -9.09 -23.02
CA ASP A 306 -9.20 -9.07 -22.34
C ASP A 306 -9.30 -7.98 -21.26
N THR A 307 -8.20 -7.27 -20.99
CA THR A 307 -8.11 -6.20 -19.98
C THR A 307 -7.53 -4.89 -20.56
N PRO A 308 -8.13 -4.31 -21.62
CA PRO A 308 -7.57 -3.15 -22.32
C PRO A 308 -7.56 -1.87 -21.47
N THR A 309 -8.30 -1.85 -20.37
CA THR A 309 -8.43 -0.69 -19.46
C THR A 309 -7.25 -0.49 -18.53
N VAL A 310 -6.30 -1.44 -18.47
CA VAL A 310 -5.15 -1.39 -17.55
C VAL A 310 -4.24 -0.22 -17.88
N GLU A 311 -3.97 0.59 -16.86
CA GLU A 311 -3.11 1.77 -16.90
C GLU A 311 -1.76 1.51 -16.23
N VAL A 312 -1.72 0.61 -15.26
CA VAL A 312 -0.52 0.24 -14.51
C VAL A 312 -0.32 -1.26 -14.58
N LEU A 313 0.79 -1.68 -15.18
CA LEU A 313 1.18 -3.09 -15.26
C LEU A 313 2.48 -3.29 -14.50
N ARG A 314 2.46 -4.18 -13.51
CA ARG A 314 3.66 -4.63 -12.80
C ARG A 314 3.79 -6.15 -12.93
N LEU A 315 4.87 -6.58 -13.55
CA LEU A 315 5.20 -7.98 -13.80
C LEU A 315 6.50 -8.31 -13.09
N ASP A 316 6.49 -9.40 -12.33
CA ASP A 316 7.70 -10.00 -11.77
C ASP A 316 7.88 -11.38 -12.40
N PHE A 317 8.92 -11.55 -13.21
CA PHE A 317 9.20 -12.79 -13.92
C PHE A 317 10.13 -13.74 -13.17
N GLY A 318 10.81 -13.29 -12.11
CA GLY A 318 11.91 -14.00 -11.45
C GLY A 318 13.12 -14.23 -12.36
N HIS A 319 12.98 -15.07 -13.39
CA HIS A 319 13.96 -15.33 -14.45
C HIS A 319 13.29 -15.45 -15.81
N LEU A 320 13.49 -14.45 -16.68
CA LEU A 320 12.98 -14.47 -18.06
C LEU A 320 14.10 -14.80 -19.06
N THR A 321 13.79 -15.56 -20.11
CA THR A 321 14.75 -15.77 -21.22
C THR A 321 14.74 -14.58 -22.19
N LEU A 322 15.86 -14.31 -22.85
CA LEU A 322 16.00 -13.23 -23.83
C LEU A 322 14.91 -13.29 -24.92
N ASN A 323 14.67 -14.47 -25.50
CA ASN A 323 13.66 -14.64 -26.55
C ASN A 323 12.25 -14.36 -26.05
N ALA A 324 11.91 -14.77 -24.81
CA ALA A 324 10.61 -14.49 -24.20
C ALA A 324 10.44 -12.99 -23.93
N PHE A 325 11.49 -12.34 -23.44
CA PHE A 325 11.50 -10.90 -23.19
C PHE A 325 11.35 -10.09 -24.50
N GLU A 326 12.03 -10.49 -25.58
CA GLU A 326 11.86 -9.86 -26.89
C GLU A 326 10.46 -10.04 -27.46
N ALA A 327 9.91 -11.25 -27.38
CA ALA A 327 8.56 -11.55 -27.84
C ALA A 327 7.50 -10.74 -27.07
N PHE A 328 7.65 -10.67 -25.74
CA PHE A 328 6.79 -9.87 -24.88
C PHE A 328 6.91 -8.37 -25.20
N SER A 329 8.13 -7.85 -25.34
CA SER A 329 8.38 -6.45 -25.71
C SER A 329 7.73 -6.10 -27.06
N LYS A 330 7.87 -6.96 -28.07
CA LYS A 330 7.21 -6.79 -29.38
C LYS A 330 5.69 -6.76 -29.25
N SER A 331 5.11 -7.61 -28.40
CA SER A 331 3.65 -7.67 -28.19
C SER A 331 3.07 -6.40 -27.55
N LEU A 332 3.88 -5.69 -26.75
CA LEU A 332 3.51 -4.43 -26.15
C LEU A 332 3.80 -3.22 -27.05
N ALA A 333 4.47 -3.34 -28.20
CA ALA A 333 4.71 -2.18 -29.05
C ALA A 333 3.41 -1.71 -29.72
N TYR A 334 3.23 -0.39 -29.89
CA TYR A 334 2.16 0.10 -30.76
C TYR A 334 2.49 -0.20 -32.22
N PRO A 335 1.48 -0.53 -33.04
CA PRO A 335 1.69 -0.65 -34.47
C PRO A 335 2.02 0.71 -35.10
N GLU A 336 2.63 0.69 -36.29
CA GLU A 336 2.96 1.89 -37.07
C GLU A 336 1.76 2.84 -37.23
N ALA A 337 2.03 4.12 -37.49
CA ALA A 337 1.02 5.18 -37.55
C ALA A 337 -0.18 4.83 -38.46
N ASP A 338 0.06 4.13 -39.55
CA ASP A 338 -0.93 3.80 -40.58
C ASP A 338 -1.79 2.57 -40.25
N LYS A 339 -1.49 1.85 -39.17
CA LYS A 339 -2.18 0.61 -38.76
C LYS A 339 -3.20 0.88 -37.65
N PRO A 340 -4.35 0.19 -37.65
CA PRO A 340 -5.37 0.34 -36.61
C PRO A 340 -4.85 -0.13 -35.24
N ILE A 341 -5.13 0.67 -34.19
CA ILE A 341 -4.75 0.38 -32.80
C ILE A 341 -5.72 -0.58 -32.10
N SER A 342 -6.78 -1.01 -32.77
CA SER A 342 -7.74 -2.01 -32.25
C SER A 342 -7.10 -3.32 -31.81
N HIS A 343 -5.88 -3.62 -32.25
CA HIS A 343 -5.10 -4.80 -31.84
C HIS A 343 -3.94 -4.48 -30.89
N ALA A 344 -3.76 -3.22 -30.49
CA ALA A 344 -2.71 -2.84 -29.57
C ALA A 344 -3.03 -3.38 -28.16
N LEU A 345 -2.03 -4.03 -27.57
CA LEU A 345 -2.13 -4.52 -26.21
C LEU A 345 -2.09 -3.33 -25.24
N LEU A 346 -3.03 -3.24 -24.30
CA LEU A 346 -3.08 -2.18 -23.28
C LEU A 346 -2.93 -0.75 -23.85
N PRO A 347 -3.93 -0.25 -24.60
CA PRO A 347 -3.89 1.09 -25.19
C PRO A 347 -3.87 2.22 -24.14
N HIS A 348 -4.19 1.92 -22.88
CA HIS A 348 -4.20 2.89 -21.79
C HIS A 348 -2.99 2.78 -20.85
N LEU A 349 -1.98 1.98 -21.19
CA LEU A 349 -0.82 1.77 -20.32
C LEU A 349 0.00 3.05 -20.11
N VAL A 350 0.02 3.54 -18.88
CA VAL A 350 0.77 4.73 -18.44
C VAL A 350 1.99 4.36 -17.62
N HIS A 351 1.93 3.29 -16.82
CA HIS A 351 3.04 2.85 -15.97
C HIS A 351 3.38 1.37 -16.22
N LEU A 352 4.67 1.11 -16.42
CA LEU A 352 5.18 -0.24 -16.63
C LEU A 352 6.29 -0.54 -15.63
N HIS A 353 6.16 -1.63 -14.89
CA HIS A 353 7.19 -2.13 -13.99
C HIS A 353 7.47 -3.59 -14.36
N LEU A 354 8.70 -3.88 -14.78
CA LEU A 354 9.15 -5.22 -15.13
C LEU A 354 10.33 -5.60 -14.22
N ASP A 355 10.16 -6.65 -13.43
CA ASP A 355 11.26 -7.36 -12.78
C ASP A 355 11.56 -8.61 -13.60
N ILE A 356 12.68 -8.64 -14.32
CA ILE A 356 12.97 -9.65 -15.35
C ILE A 356 14.12 -10.60 -14.96
N GLY A 357 14.65 -10.47 -13.74
CA GLY A 357 15.83 -11.22 -13.27
C GLY A 357 17.17 -10.58 -13.68
N PHE A 358 18.28 -11.14 -13.16
CA PHE A 358 19.57 -10.43 -13.07
C PHE A 358 20.50 -10.45 -14.31
N ASP A 359 20.11 -10.97 -15.48
CA ASP A 359 21.09 -11.23 -16.56
C ASP A 359 20.68 -10.81 -17.99
N LEU A 360 19.60 -10.04 -18.16
CA LEU A 360 19.12 -9.68 -19.50
C LEU A 360 19.69 -8.35 -20.02
N PRO A 361 20.14 -8.30 -21.30
CA PRO A 361 20.45 -7.04 -21.97
C PRO A 361 19.19 -6.26 -22.33
N MET A 362 19.35 -4.96 -22.44
CA MET A 362 18.38 -4.11 -23.10
C MET A 362 18.31 -4.48 -24.59
N THR A 363 17.14 -4.90 -25.06
CA THR A 363 16.96 -5.35 -26.44
C THR A 363 16.44 -4.23 -27.33
N HIS A 364 16.75 -4.29 -28.63
CA HIS A 364 16.15 -3.37 -29.60
C HIS A 364 14.62 -3.43 -29.58
N ALA A 365 14.05 -4.62 -29.34
CA ALA A 365 12.61 -4.81 -29.20
C ALA A 365 12.02 -4.03 -28.01
N PHE A 366 12.70 -4.03 -26.86
CA PHE A 366 12.30 -3.24 -25.70
C PHE A 366 12.40 -1.74 -25.97
N THR A 367 13.51 -1.29 -26.54
CA THR A 367 13.71 0.12 -26.91
C THR A 367 12.65 0.61 -27.90
N ALA A 368 12.36 -0.18 -28.94
CA ALA A 368 11.32 0.12 -29.92
C ALA A 368 9.91 0.15 -29.28
N MET A 369 9.62 -0.76 -28.35
CA MET A 369 8.37 -0.77 -27.60
C MET A 369 8.21 0.53 -26.80
N VAL A 370 9.21 0.93 -26.02
CA VAL A 370 9.12 2.17 -25.23
C VAL A 370 8.98 3.38 -26.14
N TRP A 371 9.76 3.44 -27.23
CA TRP A 371 9.68 4.51 -28.21
C TRP A 371 8.26 4.65 -28.78
N SER A 372 7.67 3.52 -29.22
CA SER A 372 6.33 3.50 -29.79
C SER A 372 5.25 4.01 -28.82
N ARG A 373 5.43 3.80 -27.51
CA ARG A 373 4.49 4.23 -26.45
C ARG A 373 4.76 5.62 -25.92
N TRP A 374 5.99 6.11 -26.03
CA TRP A 374 6.35 7.47 -25.61
C TRP A 374 5.96 8.52 -26.64
N TYR A 375 6.12 8.21 -27.93
CA TYR A 375 5.76 9.11 -29.04
C TYR A 375 4.42 8.76 -29.68
N VAL A 376 3.56 7.99 -28.98
CA VAL A 376 2.22 7.69 -29.46
C VAL A 376 1.37 8.95 -29.55
N ASP A 377 0.55 9.03 -30.58
CA ASP A 377 -0.50 10.04 -30.70
C ASP A 377 -1.53 9.88 -29.57
N GLN A 378 -1.73 10.94 -28.79
CA GLN A 378 -2.58 10.92 -27.59
C GLN A 378 -4.07 10.86 -27.92
N GLU A 379 -4.48 11.20 -29.14
CA GLU A 379 -5.85 10.95 -29.59
C GLU A 379 -6.11 9.46 -29.81
N ARG A 380 -5.03 8.69 -30.04
CA ARG A 380 -5.08 7.27 -30.37
C ARG A 380 -4.86 6.36 -29.16
N ALA A 381 -3.96 6.71 -28.25
CA ALA A 381 -3.66 5.90 -27.07
C ALA A 381 -3.00 6.71 -25.94
N ALA A 382 -2.94 6.14 -24.73
CA ALA A 382 -2.25 6.81 -23.62
C ALA A 382 -0.73 6.76 -23.80
N ARG A 383 -0.08 7.89 -23.50
CA ARG A 383 1.38 8.00 -23.45
C ARG A 383 1.92 7.33 -22.19
N LEU A 384 2.91 6.46 -22.35
CA LEU A 384 3.67 5.87 -21.24
C LEU A 384 4.40 6.97 -20.47
N ARG A 385 4.39 6.96 -19.13
CA ARG A 385 4.98 8.02 -18.28
C ARG A 385 6.00 7.53 -17.27
N LYS A 386 5.91 6.27 -16.84
CA LYS A 386 6.81 5.70 -15.85
C LYS A 386 7.22 4.30 -16.27
N ILE A 387 8.52 4.03 -16.21
CA ILE A 387 9.10 2.73 -16.47
C ILE A 387 10.05 2.38 -15.34
N PHE A 388 9.88 1.20 -14.77
CA PHE A 388 10.85 0.55 -13.92
C PHE A 388 11.27 -0.76 -14.58
N CYS A 389 12.57 -0.94 -14.83
CA CYS A 389 13.12 -2.19 -15.33
C CYS A 389 14.59 -2.30 -14.94
N VAL A 390 15.02 -3.47 -14.47
CA VAL A 390 16.41 -3.72 -14.08
C VAL A 390 17.12 -4.45 -15.22
N PHE A 391 18.27 -3.92 -15.66
CA PHE A 391 19.14 -4.52 -16.68
C PHE A 391 20.57 -4.60 -16.14
N PHE A 392 21.35 -5.61 -16.54
CA PHE A 392 22.70 -5.84 -15.99
C PHE A 392 23.83 -5.64 -16.99
N THR A 393 23.58 -5.81 -18.29
CA THR A 393 24.63 -5.79 -19.33
C THR A 393 24.64 -4.50 -20.14
N GLU A 394 25.82 -4.18 -20.70
CA GLU A 394 26.05 -2.97 -21.50
C GLU A 394 25.02 -2.83 -22.63
N THR A 395 24.27 -1.76 -22.53
CA THR A 395 23.32 -1.26 -23.53
C THR A 395 24.06 -0.81 -24.78
N SER A 396 23.47 -1.01 -25.97
CA SER A 396 23.90 -0.27 -27.17
C SER A 396 23.85 1.24 -26.89
N SER A 397 24.87 2.01 -27.29
CA SER A 397 24.95 3.47 -27.11
C SER A 397 23.65 4.19 -27.47
N ASP A 398 23.05 3.76 -28.58
CA ASP A 398 21.88 4.40 -29.19
C ASP A 398 20.63 4.28 -28.29
N GLY A 399 20.51 3.19 -27.53
CA GLY A 399 19.41 2.98 -26.59
C GLY A 399 19.50 3.87 -25.35
N VAL A 400 20.73 4.10 -24.87
CA VAL A 400 21.00 4.99 -23.72
C VAL A 400 20.70 6.44 -24.08
N GLU A 401 21.17 6.87 -25.24
CA GLU A 401 20.95 8.23 -25.73
C GLU A 401 19.44 8.49 -25.88
N LEU A 402 18.71 7.54 -26.48
CA LEU A 402 17.27 7.64 -26.63
C LEU A 402 16.54 7.74 -25.28
N PHE A 403 16.87 6.88 -24.31
CA PHE A 403 16.24 6.96 -22.98
C PHE A 403 16.60 8.22 -22.22
N THR A 404 17.83 8.73 -22.39
CA THR A 404 18.27 10.00 -21.81
C THR A 404 17.46 11.16 -22.38
N GLN A 405 17.23 11.17 -23.69
CA GLN A 405 16.36 12.15 -24.34
C GLN A 405 14.93 12.08 -23.78
N MET A 406 14.32 10.89 -23.75
CA MET A 406 12.95 10.72 -23.23
C MET A 406 12.84 11.11 -21.75
N ALA A 407 13.87 10.82 -20.94
CA ALA A 407 13.91 11.25 -19.55
C ALA A 407 13.96 12.78 -19.41
N GLY A 408 14.73 13.46 -20.29
CA GLY A 408 14.73 14.91 -20.40
C GLY A 408 13.37 15.50 -20.81
N GLU A 409 12.59 14.76 -21.60
CA GLU A 409 11.20 15.11 -21.97
C GLU A 409 10.17 14.79 -20.87
N GLY A 410 10.59 14.19 -19.75
CA GLY A 410 9.76 13.93 -18.57
C GLY A 410 9.38 12.47 -18.33
N LEU A 411 9.93 11.50 -19.10
CA LEU A 411 9.75 10.07 -18.80
C LEU A 411 10.41 9.73 -17.46
N LYS A 412 9.65 9.20 -16.51
CA LYS A 412 10.21 8.71 -15.24
C LYS A 412 10.80 7.32 -15.45
N LEU A 413 12.10 7.28 -15.70
CA LEU A 413 12.86 6.07 -15.91
C LEU A 413 13.57 5.66 -14.61
N TYR A 414 13.51 4.38 -14.28
CA TYR A 414 14.23 3.77 -13.16
C TYR A 414 14.94 2.51 -13.67
N ILE A 415 16.19 2.70 -14.10
CA ILE A 415 17.06 1.62 -14.58
C ILE A 415 18.39 1.73 -13.81
N PRO A 416 18.69 0.83 -12.86
CA PRO A 416 20.01 0.80 -12.24
C PRO A 416 21.03 0.31 -13.27
N MET A 417 21.79 1.23 -13.85
CA MET A 417 22.89 0.93 -14.78
C MET A 417 24.16 0.57 -13.99
N CYS A 418 24.81 -0.55 -14.29
CA CYS A 418 26.13 -0.84 -13.74
C CYS A 418 27.20 0.00 -14.47
N GLY A 419 27.70 1.08 -13.84
CA GLY A 419 28.94 1.74 -14.26
C GLY A 419 28.91 3.24 -14.60
N SER A 420 27.75 3.85 -14.91
CA SER A 420 27.66 5.30 -15.11
C SER A 420 26.19 5.75 -15.18
N ALA A 421 25.88 6.86 -14.51
CA ALA A 421 24.62 7.60 -14.50
C ALA A 421 23.33 6.78 -14.25
N VAL A 422 22.86 6.82 -13.00
CA VAL A 422 21.44 6.58 -12.70
C VAL A 422 20.63 7.66 -13.44
N VAL A 423 19.97 7.31 -14.53
CA VAL A 423 18.95 8.17 -15.13
C VAL A 423 17.70 7.98 -14.28
N GLY A 424 17.52 8.81 -13.25
CA GLY A 424 16.33 8.78 -12.41
C GLY A 424 16.39 9.70 -11.19
N ASN A 425 15.39 10.57 -11.03
CA ASN A 425 15.17 11.27 -9.76
C ASN A 425 14.73 10.25 -8.70
N SER A 426 15.57 10.05 -7.69
CA SER A 426 15.31 9.20 -6.54
C SER A 426 14.02 9.61 -5.84
N ASN A 427 13.03 8.72 -5.83
CA ASN A 427 12.05 8.54 -4.77
C ASN A 427 11.57 7.08 -4.83
N ASP A 428 11.43 6.50 -3.65
CA ASP A 428 11.22 5.09 -3.31
C ASP A 428 10.29 4.30 -4.28
N PRO A 429 10.68 3.11 -4.79
CA PRO A 429 9.84 2.28 -5.66
C PRO A 429 8.58 1.71 -4.95
N TYR A 430 8.50 1.83 -3.63
CA TYR A 430 7.32 1.44 -2.83
C TYR A 430 6.34 2.58 -2.55
N ASP A 431 6.57 3.78 -3.08
CA ASP A 431 5.65 4.91 -2.87
C ASP A 431 4.36 4.67 -3.69
N SER A 432 3.37 4.11 -3.00
CA SER A 432 2.02 3.89 -3.47
C SER A 432 1.29 5.22 -3.58
N GLU A 433 1.47 5.93 -4.68
CA GLU A 433 0.49 6.92 -5.17
C GLU A 433 -0.29 6.31 -6.33
N VAL A 434 -1.42 5.69 -5.99
CA VAL A 434 -2.64 5.59 -6.79
C VAL A 434 -3.80 6.09 -5.94
#